data_AF-D0L522-F1
#
_entry.id   AF-D0L522-F1
#
_cell.length_a   1.000
_cell.length_b   1.000
_cell.length_c   1.000
_cell.angle_alpha   90.00
_cell.angle_beta   90.00
_cell.angle_gamma   90.00
#
_symmetry.space_group_name_H-M   'P 1'
#
loop_
_entity.id
_entity.type
_entity.pdbx_description
1 polymer ?
#
loop_
_entity_poly.entity_id
_entity_poly.type
_entity_poly.pdbx_seq_one_letter_code
_entity_poly.pdbx_strand_id
1 'polypeptide(L)' 'MGWQRDLEKQVKASMQSAVDKAQRTGKGKSVTSLVRLLEKEFAAVGVTGIDRKQLTEWAEQIREGVRIRVK' A
#
# COMPACT_ATOMS: atom_id res chain seq x y z
N MET A 1 17.15 10.85 -18.85
CA MET A 1 17.49 10.05 -17.65
C MET A 1 16.90 10.57 -16.33
N GLY A 2 16.40 11.82 -16.21
CA GLY A 2 15.78 12.33 -14.97
C GLY A 2 14.30 11.97 -14.78
N TRP A 3 13.50 12.15 -15.83
CA TRP A 3 12.03 11.98 -15.80
C TRP A 3 11.56 10.61 -15.30
N GLN A 4 12.25 9.52 -15.67
CA GLN A 4 11.90 8.17 -15.22
C GLN A 4 12.11 7.97 -13.72
N ARG A 5 13.17 8.56 -13.15
CA ARG A 5 13.43 8.48 -11.70
C ARG A 5 12.43 9.34 -10.91
N ASP A 6 12.01 10.47 -11.46
CA ASP A 6 11.04 11.34 -10.82
C ASP A 6 9.64 10.70 -10.81
N LEU A 7 9.26 10.02 -11.89
CA LEU A 7 8.07 9.17 -11.94
C LEU A 7 8.12 8.04 -10.92
N GLU A 8 9.23 7.28 -10.86
CA GLU A 8 9.38 6.20 -9.88
C GLU A 8 9.26 6.72 -8.44
N LYS A 9 9.86 7.87 -8.14
CA LYS A 9 9.73 8.51 -6.81
C LYS A 9 8.29 8.90 -6.50
N GLN A 10 7.57 9.48 -7.45
CA GLN A 10 6.17 9.86 -7.26
C GLN A 10 5.27 8.64 -7.04
N VAL A 11 5.47 7.58 -7.82
CA VAL A 11 4.73 6.31 -7.65
C VAL A 11 5.02 5.71 -6.28
N LYS A 12 6.30 5.61 -5.88
CA LYS A 12 6.68 5.11 -4.55
C LYS A 12 6.09 5.94 -3.41
N ALA A 13 6.12 7.27 -3.52
CA ALA A 13 5.53 8.16 -2.52
C ALA A 13 4.01 7.96 -2.41
N SER A 14 3.34 7.78 -3.55
CA SER A 14 1.90 7.52 -3.61
C SER A 14 1.54 6.16 -3.00
N MET A 15 2.33 5.13 -3.30
CA MET A 15 2.18 3.81 -2.69
C MET A 15 2.40 3.85 -1.18
N GLN A 16 3.43 4.55 -0.71
CA GLN A 16 3.69 4.71 0.72
C GLN A 16 2.52 5.44 1.41
N SER A 17 1.95 6.46 0.78
CA SER A 17 0.79 7.18 1.31
C SER A 17 -0.44 6.28 1.46
N ALA A 18 -0.72 5.43 0.47
CA ALA A 18 -1.79 4.45 0.50
C ALA A 18 -1.61 3.46 1.67
N VAL A 19 -0.40 2.93 1.84
CA VAL A 19 -0.06 2.01 2.92
C VAL A 19 -0.16 2.68 4.29
N ASP A 20 0.37 3.89 4.45
CA ASP A 20 0.30 4.66 5.71
C ASP A 20 -1.17 4.93 6.10
N LYS A 21 -2.04 5.21 5.12
CA LYS A 21 -3.47 5.41 5.36
C LYS A 21 -4.18 4.12 5.75
N ALA A 22 -3.84 3.01 5.10
CA ALA A 22 -4.32 1.68 5.49
C ALA A 22 -3.86 1.30 6.90
N GLN A 23 -2.64 1.68 7.30
CA GLN A 23 -2.13 1.48 8.66
C GLN A 23 -2.90 2.26 9.71
N ARG A 24 -3.15 3.55 9.48
CA ARG A 24 -3.90 4.40 10.42
C ARG A 24 -5.34 3.93 10.64
N THR A 25 -5.98 3.45 9.58
CA THR A 25 -7.40 3.07 9.58
C THR A 25 -7.64 1.56 9.74
N GLY A 26 -6.56 0.78 9.76
CA GLY A 26 -6.57 -0.67 9.68
C GLY A 26 -6.46 -1.42 11.01
N LYS A 27 -6.08 -0.73 12.09
CA LYS A 27 -5.90 -1.36 13.40
C LYS A 27 -7.18 -2.08 13.85
N GLY A 28 -7.09 -3.39 14.10
CA GLY A 28 -8.22 -4.23 14.51
C GLY A 28 -9.11 -4.77 13.37
N LYS A 29 -8.80 -4.47 12.10
CA LYS A 29 -9.52 -5.05 10.94
C LYS A 29 -8.96 -6.42 10.56
N SER A 30 -9.80 -7.24 9.92
CA SER A 30 -9.37 -8.51 9.34
C SER A 30 -8.45 -8.30 8.13
N VAL A 31 -7.55 -9.26 7.87
CA VAL A 31 -6.63 -9.25 6.72
C VAL A 31 -7.41 -9.02 5.42
N THR A 32 -8.54 -9.70 5.22
CA THR A 32 -9.39 -9.53 4.02
C THR A 32 -9.91 -8.09 3.86
N SER A 33 -10.27 -7.43 4.96
CA SER A 33 -10.72 -6.03 4.93
C SER A 33 -9.56 -5.07 4.60
N LEU A 34 -8.37 -5.38 5.11
CA LEU A 34 -7.15 -4.62 4.85
C LEU A 34 -6.68 -4.78 3.40
N VAL A 35 -6.78 -5.98 2.82
CA VAL A 35 -6.49 -6.20 1.39
C VAL A 35 -7.40 -5.34 0.51
N ARG A 36 -8.72 -5.37 0.74
CA ARG A 36 -9.67 -4.54 -0.02
C ARG A 36 -9.41 -3.04 0.17
N LEU A 37 -9.01 -2.64 1.38
CA LEU A 37 -8.65 -1.26 1.66
C LEU A 37 -7.40 -0.85 0.89
N LEU A 38 -6.34 -1.66 0.93
CA LEU A 38 -5.11 -1.42 0.18
C LEU A 38 -5.39 -1.35 -1.32
N GLU A 39 -6.15 -2.29 -1.89
CA GLU A 39 -6.57 -2.26 -3.30
C GLU A 39 -7.24 -0.95 -3.67
N LYS A 40 -8.18 -0.49 -2.83
CA LYS A 40 -8.89 0.77 -3.05
C LYS A 40 -7.95 1.98 -2.97
N GLU A 41 -7.06 2.02 -1.99
CA GLU A 41 -6.12 3.13 -1.82
C GLU A 41 -5.08 3.17 -2.95
N PHE A 42 -4.59 2.01 -3.41
CA PHE A 42 -3.70 1.94 -4.58
C PHE A 42 -4.40 2.37 -5.87
N ALA A 43 -5.62 1.90 -6.10
CA ALA A 43 -6.42 2.32 -7.25
C ALA A 43 -6.68 3.84 -7.24
N ALA A 44 -6.91 4.45 -6.06
CA ALA A 44 -7.13 5.88 -5.91
C ALA A 44 -5.90 6.73 -6.31
N VAL A 45 -4.69 6.17 -6.18
CA VAL A 45 -3.44 6.84 -6.59
C VAL A 45 -2.94 6.38 -7.97
N GLY A 46 -3.76 5.67 -8.74
CA GLY A 46 -3.42 5.21 -10.09
C GLY A 46 -2.45 4.02 -10.13
N VAL A 47 -2.21 3.36 -8.99
CA VAL A 47 -1.38 2.15 -8.92
C VAL A 47 -2.29 0.94 -9.05
N THR A 48 -2.22 0.28 -10.20
CA THR A 48 -3.01 -0.92 -10.51
C THR A 48 -2.10 -2.11 -10.76
N GLY A 49 -2.60 -3.32 -10.55
CA GLY A 49 -1.86 -4.56 -10.86
C GLY A 49 -0.85 -5.00 -9.79
N ILE A 50 -1.01 -4.54 -8.55
CA ILE A 50 -0.27 -5.13 -7.42
C ILE A 50 -0.75 -6.57 -7.22
N ASP A 51 0.20 -7.49 -7.06
CA ASP A 51 -0.11 -8.88 -6.77
C ASP A 51 -0.92 -9.00 -5.46
N ARG A 52 -1.99 -9.79 -5.52
CA ARG A 52 -2.83 -10.09 -4.36
C ARG A 52 -2.04 -10.73 -3.22
N LYS A 53 -1.00 -11.50 -3.53
CA LYS A 53 -0.09 -12.03 -2.50
C LYS A 53 0.61 -10.91 -1.73
N GLN A 54 1.16 -9.94 -2.44
CA GLN A 54 1.83 -8.78 -1.84
C GLN A 54 0.88 -7.92 -1.01
N LEU A 55 -0.36 -7.73 -1.50
CA LEU A 55 -1.41 -7.04 -0.73
C LEU A 55 -1.76 -7.77 0.56
N THR A 56 -1.76 -9.12 0.53
CA THR A 56 -2.04 -9.96 1.70
C THR A 56 -0.90 -9.87 2.72
N GLU A 57 0.35 -9.95 2.28
CA GLU A 57 1.53 -9.78 3.15
C GLU A 57 1.52 -8.40 3.82
N TRP A 58 1.20 -7.34 3.08
CA TRP A 58 1.04 -6.02 3.67
C TRP A 58 -0.13 -5.97 4.64
N ALA A 59 -1.28 -6.53 4.31
CA ALA A 59 -2.43 -6.58 5.22
C ALA A 59 -2.11 -7.32 6.54
N GLU A 60 -1.35 -8.41 6.49
CA GLU A 60 -0.88 -9.13 7.67
C GLU A 60 0.06 -8.26 8.51
N GLN A 61 1.05 -7.62 7.89
CA GLN A 61 1.96 -6.70 8.58
C GLN A 61 1.22 -5.52 9.23
N ILE A 62 0.22 -4.94 8.56
CA ILE A 62 -0.62 -3.87 9.12
C ILE A 62 -1.38 -4.38 10.35
N ARG A 63 -1.96 -5.58 10.27
CA ARG A 63 -2.67 -6.20 11.39
C ARG A 63 -1.76 -6.42 12.59
N GLU A 64 -0.51 -6.83 12.36
CA GLU A 64 0.51 -7.03 13.39
C GLU A 64 1.10 -5.71 13.93
N GLY A 65 0.76 -4.57 13.33
CA GLY A 65 1.29 -3.27 13.71
C GLY A 65 2.72 -3.01 13.21
N VAL A 66 3.20 -3.82 12.27
CA VAL A 66 4.50 -3.65 11.63
C VAL A 66 4.44 -2.48 10.65
N ARG A 67 5.42 -1.58 10.70
CA ARG A 67 5.51 -0.44 9.79
C ARG A 67 6.06 -0.89 8.43
N ILE A 68 5.29 -0.70 7.37
CA ILE A 68 5.67 -1.08 6.01
C ILE A 68 6.40 0.08 5.34
N ARG A 69 7.51 -0.22 4.66
CA ARG A 69 8.19 0.73 3.77
C ARG A 69 8.20 0.20 2.35
N VAL A 70 7.59 0.94 1.43
CA VAL A 70 7.66 0.67 -0.01
C VAL A 70 9.05 1.08 -0.49
N LYS A 71 9.84 0.13 -1.01
CA LYS A 71 11.22 0.36 -1.48
C LYS A 71 11.31 0.63 -2.97
#